data_AF-A0A7C1T6V9-F1
#
_entry.id   AF-A0A7C1T6V9-F1
#
_cell.length_a   1.000
_cell.length_b   1.000
_cell.length_c   1.000
_cell.angle_alpha   90.00
_cell.angle_beta   90.00
_cell.angle_gamma   90.00
#
_symmetry.space_group_name_H-M   'P 1'
#
loop_
_entity.id
_entity.type
_entity.pdbx_description
1 polymer ?
#
loop_
_entity_poly.entity_id
_entity_poly.type
_entity_poly.pdbx_seq_one_letter_code
_entity_poly.pdbx_strand_id
1 'polypeptide(L)'
;VSYTWDFGDGTELATQNSTMNHTYSKAGIYNVTITVFDIYGKNATGVTTVIITDPWKKEETPGFEMLFAIFSIVLISFMRRRYR
;
A
#
# COMPACT_ATOMS: atom_id res chain seq x y z
N VAL A 1 -3.06 -10.77 31.57
CA VAL A 1 -3.45 -9.84 30.49
C VAL A 1 -2.48 -10.05 29.34
N SER A 2 -2.98 -10.17 28.11
CA SER A 2 -2.14 -10.28 26.91
C SER A 2 -2.69 -9.41 25.79
N TYR A 3 -1.83 -9.04 24.86
CA TYR A 3 -2.13 -8.19 23.72
C TYR A 3 -1.74 -8.92 22.45
N THR A 4 -2.65 -8.99 21.49
CA THR A 4 -2.37 -9.46 20.13
C THR A 4 -2.46 -8.27 19.19
N TRP A 5 -1.40 -8.03 18.45
CA TRP A 5 -1.29 -6.98 17.45
C TRP A 5 -1.28 -7.59 16.06
N ASP A 6 -2.24 -7.23 15.23
CA ASP A 6 -2.25 -7.48 13.80
C ASP A 6 -2.00 -6.14 13.10
N PHE A 7 -0.92 -6.04 12.32
CA PHE A 7 -0.53 -4.80 11.64
C PHE A 7 -1.20 -4.64 10.26
N GLY A 8 -2.00 -5.62 9.81
CA GLY A 8 -2.72 -5.56 8.54
C GLY A 8 -1.83 -5.75 7.31
N ASP A 9 -0.53 -6.04 7.49
CA ASP A 9 0.41 -6.40 6.42
C ASP A 9 0.73 -7.90 6.37
N GLY A 10 0.01 -8.70 7.17
CA GLY A 10 0.23 -10.13 7.37
C GLY A 10 1.09 -10.46 8.58
N THR A 11 1.60 -9.45 9.31
CA THR A 11 2.32 -9.64 10.57
C THR A 11 1.37 -9.60 11.76
N GLU A 12 1.36 -10.67 12.54
CA GLU A 12 0.64 -10.75 13.82
C GLU A 12 1.60 -11.12 14.96
N LEU A 13 1.49 -10.44 16.11
CA LEU A 13 2.35 -10.64 17.27
C LEU A 13 1.54 -10.65 18.56
N ALA A 14 1.74 -11.69 19.38
CA ALA A 14 1.22 -11.76 20.74
C ALA A 14 2.30 -11.35 21.77
N THR A 15 1.94 -10.51 22.73
CA THR A 15 2.85 -9.98 23.76
C THR A 15 2.13 -9.71 25.08
N GLN A 16 2.89 -9.57 26.17
CA GLN A 16 2.37 -9.06 27.44
C GLN A 16 2.56 -7.54 27.58
N ASN A 17 3.28 -6.91 26.66
CA ASN A 17 3.52 -5.47 26.67
C ASN A 17 2.39 -4.71 25.96
N SER A 18 1.96 -3.58 26.52
CA SER A 18 0.95 -2.72 25.92
C SER A 18 1.46 -1.87 24.76
N THR A 19 2.78 -1.82 24.56
CA THR A 19 3.41 -1.05 23.47
C THR A 19 4.20 -1.97 22.55
N MET A 20 4.14 -1.71 21.25
CA MET A 20 4.90 -2.45 20.24
C MET A 20 5.34 -1.52 19.10
N ASN A 21 6.48 -1.84 18.48
CA ASN A 21 6.99 -1.15 17.30
C ASN A 21 6.89 -2.08 16.09
N HIS A 22 6.46 -1.53 14.95
CA HIS A 22 6.38 -2.24 13.67
C HIS A 22 6.78 -1.31 12.53
N THR A 23 7.42 -1.87 11.50
CA THR A 23 7.92 -1.13 10.34
C THR A 23 7.31 -1.69 9.07
N TYR A 24 6.59 -0.86 8.32
CA TYR A 24 6.05 -1.23 7.02
C TYR A 24 7.10 -1.03 5.92
N SER A 25 7.34 -2.08 5.14
CA SER A 25 8.30 -2.03 4.02
C SER A 25 7.72 -1.42 2.74
N LYS A 26 6.39 -1.35 2.62
CA LYS A 26 5.69 -0.86 1.42
C LYS A 26 4.74 0.27 1.79
N ALA A 27 4.56 1.20 0.86
CA ALA A 27 3.47 2.16 0.93
C ALA A 27 2.14 1.44 0.77
N GLY A 28 1.14 1.88 1.52
CA GLY A 28 -0.16 1.22 1.60
C GLY A 28 -1.02 1.78 2.71
N ILE A 29 -2.26 1.32 2.74
CA ILE A 29 -3.22 1.58 3.82
C ILE A 29 -3.34 0.28 4.60
N TYR A 30 -3.07 0.36 5.90
CA TYR A 30 -3.04 -0.79 6.80
C TYR A 30 -4.05 -0.60 7.92
N ASN A 31 -4.89 -1.60 8.16
CA ASN A 31 -5.80 -1.64 9.30
C ASN A 31 -5.11 -2.38 10.44
N VAL A 32 -4.62 -1.62 11.42
CA VAL A 32 -3.97 -2.16 12.61
C VAL A 32 -5.03 -2.53 13.63
N THR A 33 -5.03 -3.79 14.05
CA THR A 33 -5.95 -4.34 15.03
C THR A 33 -5.20 -4.73 16.29
N ILE A 34 -5.68 -4.27 17.45
CA ILE A 34 -5.22 -4.75 18.75
C ILE A 34 -6.34 -5.52 19.43
N THR A 35 -6.05 -6.72 19.92
CA THR A 35 -6.96 -7.49 20.77
C THR A 35 -6.32 -7.67 22.15
N VAL A 36 -6.99 -7.17 23.18
CA VAL A 36 -6.55 -7.29 24.57
C VAL A 36 -7.33 -8.40 25.24
N PHE A 37 -6.66 -9.30 25.96
CA PHE A 37 -7.27 -10.35 26.76
C PHE A 37 -7.04 -10.06 28.24
N ASP A 38 -8.10 -10.11 29.04
CA ASP A 38 -8.01 -10.03 30.49
C ASP A 38 -7.61 -11.38 31.13
N ILE A 39 -7.48 -11.40 32.46
CA ILE A 39 -7.10 -12.63 33.19
C ILE A 39 -8.23 -13.67 33.25
N TYR A 40 -9.45 -13.29 32.90
CA TYR A 40 -10.63 -14.15 32.87
C TYR A 40 -10.93 -14.68 31.46
N GLY A 41 -10.04 -14.39 30.49
CA GLY A 41 -10.18 -14.82 29.10
C GLY A 41 -11.16 -13.98 28.28
N LYS A 42 -11.68 -12.86 28.81
CA LYS A 42 -12.47 -11.92 28.00
C LYS A 42 -11.54 -11.07 27.15
N ASN A 43 -12.03 -10.66 25.99
CA ASN A 43 -11.27 -9.79 25.11
C ASN A 43 -12.03 -8.53 24.68
N ALA A 44 -11.26 -7.56 24.23
CA ALA A 44 -11.74 -6.35 23.57
C ALA A 44 -10.80 -6.04 22.41
N THR A 45 -11.38 -5.55 21.31
CA THR A 45 -10.64 -5.27 20.08
C THR A 45 -10.77 -3.80 19.70
N GLY A 46 -9.67 -3.19 19.29
CA GLY A 46 -9.62 -1.85 18.70
C GLY A 46 -8.98 -1.89 17.33
N VAL A 47 -9.46 -1.06 16.41
CA VAL A 47 -8.93 -0.98 15.04
C VAL A 47 -8.58 0.48 14.74
N THR A 48 -7.44 0.70 14.09
CA THR A 48 -7.03 2.01 13.58
C THR A 48 -6.42 1.87 12.19
N THR A 49 -6.52 2.91 11.37
CA THR A 49 -5.98 2.92 10.01
C THR A 49 -4.69 3.73 9.97
N VAL A 50 -3.66 3.16 9.38
CA VAL A 50 -2.35 3.80 9.15
C VAL A 50 -2.11 3.90 7.65
N ILE A 51 -1.68 5.08 7.20
CA ILE A 51 -1.37 5.34 5.79
C ILE A 51 0.13 5.54 5.67
N ILE A 52 0.79 4.65 4.94
CA ILE A 52 2.22 4.73 4.62
C ILE A 52 2.34 5.22 3.18
N THR A 53 2.99 6.36 2.99
CA THR A 53 3.20 6.98 1.68
C THR A 53 4.63 6.78 1.22
N ASP A 54 4.82 6.46 -0.06
CA ASP A 54 6.14 6.48 -0.69
C ASP A 54 6.43 7.92 -1.17
N PRO A 55 7.41 8.63 -0.58
CA PRO A 55 7.73 9.99 -0.96
C PRO A 55 8.34 10.11 -2.36
N TRP A 56 8.78 9.01 -2.96
CA TRP A 56 9.44 8.98 -4.27
C TRP A 56 8.58 8.38 -5.38
N LYS A 57 7.31 8.07 -5.08
CA LYS A 57 6.37 7.65 -6.12
C LYS A 57 6.14 8.80 -7.08
N LYS A 58 6.83 8.77 -8.22
CA LYS A 58 6.62 9.73 -9.31
C LYS A 58 5.18 9.59 -9.78
N GLU A 59 4.44 10.69 -9.80
CA GLU A 59 3.18 10.75 -10.50
C GLU A 59 3.44 10.37 -11.95
N GLU A 60 2.73 9.36 -12.45
CA GLU A 60 2.75 9.06 -13.88
C GLU A 60 2.27 10.32 -14.59
N THR A 61 3.14 11.01 -15.33
CA THR A 61 2.77 12.27 -15.97
C THR A 61 1.69 11.98 -17.01
N PRO A 62 0.43 12.41 -16.80
CA PRO A 62 -0.64 12.14 -17.74
C PRO A 62 -0.39 13.01 -18.98
N GLY A 63 0.32 12.48 -19.97
CA GLY A 63 0.65 13.22 -21.19
C GLY A 63 1.85 12.72 -21.97
N PHE A 64 2.88 12.16 -21.32
CA PHE A 64 4.07 11.68 -22.05
C PHE A 64 3.74 10.44 -22.89
N GLU A 65 2.88 9.55 -22.38
CA GLU A 65 2.34 8.41 -23.12
C GLU A 65 1.51 8.83 -24.35
N MET A 66 0.81 9.96 -24.27
CA MET A 66 0.05 10.48 -25.42
C MET A 66 0.98 10.94 -26.55
N LEU A 67 2.17 11.47 -26.23
CA LEU A 67 3.14 11.88 -27.25
C LEU A 67 3.68 10.67 -28.01
N PHE A 68 3.99 9.56 -27.31
CA PHE A 68 4.38 8.31 -27.97
C PHE A 68 3.24 7.73 -28.81
N ALA A 69 2.00 7.76 -28.32
CA ALA A 69 0.82 7.30 -29.07
C ALA A 69 0.60 8.13 -30.36
N ILE A 70 0.66 9.45 -30.25
CA ILE A 70 0.51 10.37 -31.41
C ILE A 70 1.67 10.19 -32.38
N PHE A 71 2.91 10.11 -31.89
CA PHE A 71 4.08 9.88 -32.75
C PHE A 71 3.99 8.55 -33.48
N SER A 72 3.53 7.49 -32.81
CA SER A 72 3.30 6.17 -33.42
C SER A 72 2.26 6.24 -34.53
N ILE A 73 1.14 6.93 -34.33
CA ILE A 73 0.10 7.13 -35.35
C ILE A 73 0.64 7.91 -36.55
N VAL A 74 1.40 8.98 -36.31
CA VAL A 74 2.02 9.80 -37.37
C VAL A 74 3.10 8.99 -38.13
N LEU A 75 3.92 8.22 -37.42
CA LEU A 75 4.95 7.37 -38.00
C LEU A 75 4.33 6.25 -38.86
N ILE A 76 3.29 5.56 -38.37
CA ILE A 76 2.56 4.54 -39.15
C ILE A 76 1.95 5.18 -40.41
N SER A 77 1.36 6.37 -40.28
CA SER A 77 0.76 7.10 -41.40
C SER A 77 1.82 7.54 -42.43
N PHE A 78 2.98 8.00 -41.96
CA PHE A 78 4.11 8.38 -42.80
C PHE A 78 4.71 7.18 -43.52
N MET A 79 4.94 6.07 -42.82
CA MET A 79 5.41 4.82 -43.40
C MET A 79 4.41 4.32 -44.45
N ARG A 80 3.11 4.27 -44.12
CA ARG A 80 2.06 3.89 -45.08
C ARG A 80 1.99 4.78 -46.32
N ARG A 81 2.37 6.05 -46.21
CA ARG A 81 2.45 7.01 -47.33
C ARG A 81 3.74 6.88 -48.15
N ARG A 82 4.84 6.44 -47.55
CA ARG A 82 6.16 6.33 -48.19
C ARG A 82 6.38 5.00 -48.92
N TYR A 83 5.66 3.95 -48.54
CA TYR A 83 5.72 2.61 -49.17
C TYR A 83 4.60 2.36 -50.20
N ARG A 84 3.93 3.42 -50.65
CA ARG A 84 2.92 3.38 -51.72
C ARG A 84 3.47 4.07 -52.95
#